data_AF-A0A432GKV3-F1
#
_entry.id   AF-A0A432GKV3-F1
#
_cell.length_a   1.000
_cell.length_b   1.000
_cell.length_c   1.000
_cell.angle_alpha   90.00
_cell.angle_beta   90.00
_cell.angle_gamma   90.00
#
_symmetry.space_group_name_H-M   'P 1'
#
loop_
_entity.id
_entity.type
_entity.pdbx_description
1 polymer ?
#
loop_
_entity_poly.entity_id
_entity_poly.type
_entity_poly.pdbx_seq_one_letter_code
_entity_poly.pdbx_strand_id
1 'polypeptide(L)'
;WREGLWLIRDDVATTEELDDAIRYGFGLRWAQMGLFETYRVAGGEAGMRHFISQFGPTLSWPWTKLTDVPELNEELIEKIVTQSDAQSGMHSIRELERIRDDNLVAIMQGLKLHDWGAGALLKEYEERLYEKAHSGIVASDPDFSEPLRLHDSQVRPDWLDYNGHMTESRYLQVFGDTTDAFLNFIGMDENYRKQGFSVYTVETHIRHVCEVAGGEPLSVKSQLLGFDEKRFRIVHEMFHPPSGDVLATAEHMLLHVNTNKGKACPFGKILYEKLAEIWNEHQNLDIPDYAGKGFQELNKK
;
A
#
# COMPACT_ATOMS: atom_id res chain seq x y z
N TRP A 1 19.16 0.50 -28.78
CA TRP A 1 19.69 1.87 -28.89
C TRP A 1 20.49 2.06 -30.15
N ARG A 2 21.65 1.39 -30.34
CA ARG A 2 22.46 1.49 -31.58
C ARG A 2 21.65 1.30 -32.86
N GLU A 3 20.87 0.22 -32.94
CA GLU A 3 20.01 -0.07 -34.09
C GLU A 3 18.98 1.04 -34.32
N GLY A 4 18.45 1.62 -33.23
CA GLY A 4 17.54 2.77 -33.29
C GLY A 4 18.18 4.00 -33.93
N LEU A 5 19.46 4.28 -33.66
CA LEU A 5 20.17 5.39 -34.30
C LEU A 5 20.24 5.23 -35.82
N TRP A 6 20.50 4.01 -36.31
CA TRP A 6 20.48 3.72 -37.75
C TRP A 6 19.07 3.85 -38.33
N LEU A 7 18.05 3.35 -37.63
CA LEU A 7 16.65 3.46 -38.08
C LEU A 7 16.19 4.92 -38.19
N ILE A 8 16.58 5.78 -37.24
CA ILE A 8 16.29 7.22 -37.31
C ILE A 8 17.07 7.87 -38.44
N ARG A 9 18.37 7.59 -38.54
CA ARG A 9 19.22 8.16 -39.60
C ARG A 9 18.69 7.82 -40.98
N ASP A 10 18.28 6.58 -41.19
CA ASP A 10 17.84 6.06 -42.49
C ASP A 10 16.33 6.28 -42.76
N ASP A 11 15.65 7.09 -41.93
CA ASP A 11 14.22 7.44 -42.06
C ASP A 11 13.27 6.22 -42.01
N VAL A 12 13.67 5.16 -41.30
CA VAL A 12 12.88 3.93 -41.14
C VAL A 12 11.92 4.03 -39.96
N ALA A 13 12.31 4.75 -38.89
CA ALA A 13 11.49 4.96 -37.71
C ALA A 13 11.85 6.28 -37.02
N THR A 14 10.89 6.86 -36.32
CA THR A 14 11.07 8.02 -35.44
C THR A 14 11.47 7.61 -34.02
N THR A 15 11.91 8.57 -33.18
CA THR A 15 12.15 8.32 -31.74
C THR A 15 10.91 7.75 -31.04
N GLU A 16 9.73 8.29 -31.35
CA GLU A 16 8.47 7.87 -30.75
C GLU A 16 8.08 6.45 -31.16
N GLU A 17 8.18 6.10 -32.44
CA GLU A 17 7.87 4.74 -32.92
C GLU A 17 8.80 3.68 -32.29
N LEU A 18 10.07 4.04 -32.06
CA LEU A 18 11.01 3.17 -31.37
C LEU A 18 10.64 2.97 -29.90
N ASP A 19 10.25 4.04 -29.19
CA ASP A 19 9.79 3.95 -27.81
C ASP A 19 8.46 3.18 -27.70
N ASP A 20 7.54 3.39 -28.64
CA ASP A 20 6.25 2.69 -28.76
C ASP A 20 6.44 1.18 -28.88
N ALA A 21 7.39 0.74 -29.72
CA ALA A 21 7.72 -0.66 -29.85
C ALA A 21 8.17 -1.30 -28.53
N ILE A 22 8.81 -0.52 -27.63
CA ILE A 22 9.20 -0.98 -26.31
C ILE A 22 8.02 -0.94 -25.34
N ARG A 23 7.40 0.23 -25.14
CA ARG A 23 6.39 0.46 -24.10
C ARG A 23 5.06 -0.24 -24.36
N TYR A 24 4.71 -0.49 -25.63
CA TYR A 24 3.53 -1.26 -26.02
C TYR A 24 3.85 -2.71 -26.40
N GLY A 25 5.13 -3.06 -26.53
CA GLY A 25 5.58 -4.39 -26.93
C GLY A 25 6.10 -5.23 -25.77
N PHE A 26 7.39 -5.56 -25.82
CA PHE A 26 8.01 -6.48 -24.87
C PHE A 26 8.39 -5.84 -23.53
N GLY A 27 8.43 -4.50 -23.43
CA GLY A 27 8.81 -3.79 -22.21
C GLY A 27 7.96 -4.18 -21.01
N LEU A 28 6.63 -4.26 -21.17
CA LEU A 28 5.72 -4.66 -20.09
C LEU A 28 5.90 -6.13 -19.67
N ARG A 29 6.26 -7.02 -20.59
CA ARG A 29 6.56 -8.43 -20.27
C ARG A 29 7.82 -8.54 -19.39
N TRP A 30 8.83 -7.75 -19.70
CA TRP A 30 10.05 -7.70 -18.89
C TRP A 30 9.84 -7.00 -17.55
N ALA A 31 9.04 -5.93 -17.51
CA ALA A 31 8.77 -5.20 -16.27
C ALA A 31 8.18 -6.10 -15.17
N GLN A 32 7.34 -7.08 -15.54
CA GLN A 32 6.65 -7.92 -14.57
C GLN A 32 7.40 -9.20 -14.19
N MET A 33 8.11 -9.88 -15.11
CA MET A 33 8.78 -11.16 -14.82
C MET A 33 10.26 -11.22 -15.22
N GLY A 34 10.82 -10.14 -15.79
CA GLY A 34 12.20 -10.10 -16.24
C GLY A 34 12.47 -10.93 -17.50
N LEU A 35 13.74 -10.94 -17.90
CA LEU A 35 14.19 -11.48 -19.18
C LEU A 35 14.05 -13.01 -19.27
N PHE A 36 14.61 -13.74 -18.30
CA PHE A 36 14.71 -15.20 -18.38
C PHE A 36 13.37 -15.91 -18.19
N GLU A 37 12.50 -15.42 -17.31
CA GLU A 37 11.16 -16.02 -17.17
C GLU A 37 10.29 -15.73 -18.39
N THR A 38 10.40 -14.54 -19.00
CA THR A 38 9.76 -14.27 -20.30
C THR A 38 10.21 -15.27 -21.38
N TYR A 39 11.51 -15.58 -21.44
CA TYR A 39 12.06 -16.56 -22.38
C TYR A 39 11.70 -18.01 -22.03
N ARG A 40 11.57 -18.33 -20.75
CA ARG A 40 11.07 -19.63 -20.31
C ARG A 40 9.66 -19.86 -20.83
N VAL A 41 8.78 -18.86 -20.72
CA VAL A 41 7.40 -18.93 -21.24
C VAL A 41 7.42 -19.06 -22.77
N ALA A 42 8.31 -18.35 -23.46
CA ALA A 42 8.48 -18.48 -24.92
C ALA A 42 8.94 -19.89 -25.35
N GLY A 43 9.62 -20.63 -24.46
CA GLY A 43 9.97 -22.05 -24.66
C GLY A 43 8.80 -23.03 -24.50
N GLY A 44 7.60 -22.56 -24.14
CA GLY A 44 6.43 -23.40 -23.92
C GLY A 44 6.58 -24.37 -22.75
N GLU A 45 5.82 -25.47 -22.77
CA GLU A 45 5.86 -26.48 -21.69
C GLU A 45 7.24 -27.12 -21.49
N ALA A 46 8.05 -27.20 -22.56
CA ALA A 46 9.42 -27.70 -22.50
C ALA A 46 10.42 -26.68 -21.92
N GLY A 47 9.98 -25.44 -21.69
CA GLY A 47 10.66 -24.40 -20.94
C GLY A 47 11.97 -23.91 -21.56
N MET A 48 12.85 -23.38 -20.70
CA MET A 48 14.08 -22.70 -21.12
C MET A 48 15.02 -23.59 -21.96
N ARG A 49 15.07 -24.90 -21.69
CA ARG A 49 15.91 -25.81 -22.49
C ARG A 49 15.47 -25.84 -23.94
N HIS A 50 14.16 -25.91 -24.19
CA HIS A 50 13.63 -25.89 -25.54
C HIS A 50 13.89 -24.55 -26.23
N PHE A 51 13.64 -23.44 -25.53
CA PHE A 51 13.96 -22.10 -26.02
C PHE A 51 15.43 -21.97 -26.45
N ILE A 52 16.37 -22.39 -25.59
CA ILE A 52 17.80 -22.36 -25.89
C ILE A 52 18.15 -23.31 -27.04
N SER A 53 17.57 -24.51 -27.11
CA SER A 53 17.83 -25.43 -28.22
C SER A 53 17.32 -24.88 -29.55
N GLN A 54 16.20 -24.17 -29.55
CA GLN A 54 15.60 -23.58 -30.75
C GLN A 54 16.34 -22.32 -31.22
N PHE A 55 16.60 -21.38 -30.30
CA PHE A 55 17.14 -20.05 -30.64
C PHE A 55 18.63 -19.89 -30.31
N GLY A 56 19.21 -20.75 -29.47
CA GLY A 56 20.65 -20.74 -29.18
C GLY A 56 21.54 -20.80 -30.44
N PRO A 57 21.25 -21.64 -31.45
CA PRO A 57 22.00 -21.65 -32.70
C PRO A 57 21.97 -20.32 -33.45
N THR A 58 20.91 -19.53 -33.27
CA THR A 58 20.78 -18.22 -33.92
C THR A 58 21.66 -17.16 -33.27
N LEU A 59 22.15 -17.35 -32.03
CA LEU A 59 23.02 -16.38 -31.35
C LEU A 59 24.33 -16.07 -32.10
N SER A 60 24.83 -17.01 -32.91
CA SER A 60 26.02 -16.81 -33.75
C SER A 60 25.71 -16.17 -35.11
N TRP A 61 24.44 -15.99 -35.45
CA TRP A 61 24.04 -15.39 -36.73
C TRP A 61 24.30 -13.87 -36.73
N PRO A 62 24.49 -13.27 -37.91
CA PRO A 62 24.54 -11.82 -38.03
C PRO A 62 23.13 -11.23 -37.88
N TRP A 63 22.64 -11.14 -36.63
CA TRP A 63 21.31 -10.62 -36.27
C TRP A 63 21.00 -9.23 -36.84
N THR A 64 22.04 -8.45 -37.05
CA THR A 64 21.95 -7.13 -37.63
C THR A 64 23.15 -6.87 -38.54
N LYS A 65 22.92 -6.14 -39.62
CA LYS A 65 23.98 -5.56 -40.46
C LYS A 65 24.47 -4.22 -39.91
N LEU A 66 23.83 -3.73 -38.85
CA LEU A 66 24.09 -2.44 -38.19
C LEU A 66 25.03 -2.66 -36.99
N THR A 67 26.23 -3.16 -37.28
CA THR A 67 27.20 -3.57 -36.25
C THR A 67 27.98 -2.38 -35.67
N ASP A 68 28.19 -1.34 -36.49
CA ASP A 68 28.83 -0.09 -36.09
C ASP A 68 27.80 0.94 -35.57
N VAL A 69 28.28 2.04 -35.01
CA VAL A 69 27.45 3.20 -34.63
C VAL A 69 27.43 4.15 -35.83
N PRO A 70 26.28 4.73 -36.23
CA PRO A 70 26.30 5.75 -37.26
C PRO A 70 27.14 6.94 -36.78
N GLU A 71 27.81 7.65 -37.68
CA GLU A 71 28.47 8.89 -37.31
C GLU A 71 27.43 9.85 -36.71
N LEU A 72 27.64 10.23 -35.46
CA LEU A 72 26.82 11.21 -34.75
C LEU A 72 27.21 12.61 -35.22
N ASN A 73 26.93 12.91 -36.49
CA ASN A 73 27.09 14.23 -37.05
C ASN A 73 25.95 15.16 -36.59
N GLU A 74 26.11 16.46 -36.80
CA GLU A 74 25.12 17.46 -36.38
C GLU A 74 23.74 17.24 -36.98
N GLU A 75 23.66 16.71 -38.21
CA GLU A 75 22.38 16.41 -38.86
C GLU A 75 21.59 15.33 -38.11
N LEU A 76 22.24 14.21 -37.76
CA LEU A 76 21.60 13.14 -37.01
C LEU A 76 21.27 13.56 -35.58
N ILE A 77 22.15 14.34 -34.93
CA ILE A 77 21.90 14.88 -33.60
C ILE A 77 20.65 15.77 -33.63
N GLU A 78 20.61 16.77 -34.53
CA GLU A 78 19.49 17.69 -34.66
C GLU A 78 18.18 16.96 -34.95
N LYS A 79 18.23 15.91 -35.78
CA LYS A 79 17.08 15.05 -36.08
C LYS A 79 16.55 14.34 -34.83
N ILE A 80 17.42 13.73 -34.03
CA ILE A 80 17.02 13.05 -32.78
C ILE A 80 16.46 14.05 -31.78
N VAL A 81 17.12 15.20 -31.60
CA VAL A 81 16.69 16.26 -30.68
C VAL A 81 15.31 16.77 -31.09
N THR A 82 15.13 17.14 -32.36
CA THR A 82 13.84 17.64 -32.86
C THR A 82 12.71 16.63 -32.67
N GLN A 83 12.95 15.34 -32.94
CA GLN A 83 11.94 14.30 -32.75
C GLN A 83 11.63 14.05 -31.26
N SER A 84 12.66 14.02 -30.41
CA SER A 84 12.51 13.89 -28.96
C SER A 84 11.72 15.06 -28.37
N ASP A 85 12.02 16.29 -28.79
CA ASP A 85 11.32 17.50 -28.36
C ASP A 85 9.86 17.51 -28.86
N ALA A 86 9.60 17.03 -30.09
CA ALA A 86 8.23 16.88 -30.57
C ALA A 86 7.42 15.88 -29.75
N GLN A 87 8.06 14.79 -29.30
CA GLN A 87 7.42 13.72 -28.54
C GLN A 87 7.10 14.10 -27.09
N SER A 88 8.04 14.75 -26.38
CA SER A 88 7.92 15.02 -24.93
C SER A 88 8.22 16.46 -24.52
N GLY A 89 8.61 17.35 -25.44
CA GLY A 89 9.03 18.72 -25.15
C GLY A 89 7.92 19.65 -24.65
N MET A 90 6.65 19.21 -24.68
CA MET A 90 5.55 19.89 -24.00
C MET A 90 5.61 19.76 -22.48
N HIS A 91 6.47 18.88 -21.95
CA HIS A 91 6.70 18.69 -20.52
C HIS A 91 8.08 19.21 -20.13
N SER A 92 8.16 19.85 -18.97
CA SER A 92 9.45 20.06 -18.32
C SER A 92 10.03 18.73 -17.83
N ILE A 93 11.35 18.66 -17.69
CA ILE A 93 12.03 17.47 -17.17
C ILE A 93 11.47 17.04 -15.81
N ARG A 94 11.15 17.99 -14.92
CA ARG A 94 10.53 17.68 -13.62
C ARG A 94 9.14 17.07 -13.75
N GLU A 95 8.35 17.47 -14.73
CA GLU A 95 7.06 16.84 -14.99
C GLU A 95 7.22 15.43 -15.52
N LEU A 96 8.18 15.20 -16.43
CA LEU A 96 8.50 13.85 -16.92
C LEU A 96 9.01 12.93 -15.80
N GLU A 97 9.83 13.43 -14.88
CA GLU A 97 10.28 12.70 -13.69
C GLU A 97 9.09 12.28 -12.82
N ARG A 98 8.14 13.19 -12.56
CA ARG A 98 6.92 12.88 -11.80
C ARG A 98 6.07 11.83 -12.51
N ILE A 99 5.81 12.00 -13.80
CA ILE A 99 5.05 11.04 -14.61
C ILE A 99 5.71 9.66 -14.56
N ARG A 100 7.04 9.59 -14.69
CA ARG A 100 7.79 8.33 -14.58
C ARG A 100 7.60 7.69 -13.21
N ASP A 101 7.82 8.45 -12.14
CA ASP A 101 7.80 7.93 -10.77
C ASP A 101 6.39 7.45 -10.40
N ASP A 102 5.35 8.21 -10.74
CA ASP A 102 3.95 7.84 -10.54
C ASP A 102 3.60 6.53 -11.28
N ASN A 103 4.03 6.41 -12.54
CA ASN A 103 3.81 5.20 -13.34
C ASN A 103 4.55 3.99 -12.80
N LEU A 104 5.78 4.15 -12.31
CA LEU A 104 6.55 3.07 -11.69
C LEU A 104 5.86 2.57 -10.42
N VAL A 105 5.40 3.49 -9.56
CA VAL A 105 4.61 3.14 -8.37
C VAL A 105 3.34 2.40 -8.76
N ALA A 106 2.60 2.87 -9.78
CA ALA A 106 1.39 2.22 -10.25
C ALA A 106 1.64 0.79 -10.74
N ILE A 107 2.73 0.55 -11.47
CA ILE A 107 3.13 -0.80 -11.90
C ILE A 107 3.43 -1.68 -10.68
N MET A 108 4.20 -1.19 -9.71
CA MET A 108 4.53 -1.95 -8.50
C MET A 108 3.28 -2.30 -7.68
N GLN A 109 2.36 -1.34 -7.49
CA GLN A 109 1.09 -1.58 -6.81
C GLN A 109 0.20 -2.58 -7.57
N GLY A 110 0.13 -2.49 -8.90
CA GLY A 110 -0.59 -3.45 -9.73
C GLY A 110 -0.04 -4.87 -9.61
N LEU A 111 1.28 -5.03 -9.59
CA LEU A 111 1.94 -6.32 -9.37
C LEU A 111 1.77 -6.86 -7.94
N LYS A 112 1.64 -5.96 -6.95
CA LYS A 112 1.43 -6.32 -5.54
C LYS A 112 0.17 -7.16 -5.35
N LEU A 113 -0.89 -6.84 -6.09
CA LEU A 113 -2.16 -7.58 -6.08
C LEU A 113 -1.98 -9.08 -6.40
N HIS A 114 -0.98 -9.42 -7.19
CA HIS A 114 -0.69 -10.77 -7.63
C HIS A 114 0.51 -11.41 -6.93
N ASP A 115 1.09 -10.71 -5.94
CA ASP A 115 2.26 -11.15 -5.19
C ASP A 115 3.43 -11.57 -6.11
N TRP A 116 3.74 -10.71 -7.09
CA TRP A 116 4.69 -11.03 -8.16
C TRP A 116 5.74 -9.94 -8.39
N GLY A 117 6.96 -10.35 -8.75
CA GLY A 117 8.06 -9.44 -9.12
C GLY A 117 8.29 -8.32 -8.11
N ALA A 118 8.36 -7.07 -8.60
CA ALA A 118 8.52 -5.88 -7.75
C ALA A 118 7.33 -5.64 -6.79
N GLY A 119 6.15 -6.18 -7.10
CA GLY A 119 4.97 -6.12 -6.25
C GLY A 119 5.10 -6.98 -4.99
N ALA A 120 5.66 -8.19 -5.11
CA ALA A 120 5.95 -9.05 -3.95
C ALA A 120 6.94 -8.38 -2.99
N LEU A 121 7.98 -7.74 -3.53
CA LEU A 121 8.94 -6.97 -2.74
C LEU A 121 8.27 -5.79 -2.01
N LEU A 122 7.36 -5.09 -2.68
CA LEU A 122 6.59 -3.99 -2.08
C LEU A 122 5.69 -4.51 -0.94
N LYS A 123 5.01 -5.64 -1.15
CA LYS A 123 4.19 -6.29 -0.11
C LYS A 123 5.04 -6.64 1.12
N GLU A 124 6.18 -7.30 0.94
CA GLU A 124 7.10 -7.64 2.03
C GLU A 124 7.63 -6.39 2.75
N TYR A 125 7.88 -5.31 2.01
CA TYR A 125 8.28 -4.03 2.61
C TYR A 125 7.16 -3.42 3.46
N GLU A 126 5.93 -3.40 2.96
CA GLU A 126 4.75 -2.91 3.70
C GLU A 126 4.46 -3.77 4.94
N GLU A 127 4.56 -5.09 4.83
CA GLU A 127 4.42 -6.03 5.97
C GLU A 127 5.48 -5.76 7.05
N ARG A 128 6.74 -5.56 6.67
CA ARG A 128 7.80 -5.18 7.63
C ARG A 128 7.55 -3.82 8.27
N LEU A 129 7.04 -2.84 7.54
CA LEU A 129 6.66 -1.55 8.11
C LEU A 129 5.48 -1.70 9.08
N TYR A 130 4.50 -2.54 8.73
CA TYR A 130 3.38 -2.86 9.60
C TYR A 130 3.87 -3.54 10.88
N GLU A 131 4.70 -4.59 10.79
CA GLU A 131 5.31 -5.25 11.94
C GLU A 131 6.15 -4.29 12.78
N LYS A 132 6.91 -3.37 12.17
CA LYS A 132 7.67 -2.36 12.91
C LYS A 132 6.75 -1.37 13.66
N ALA A 133 5.64 -0.96 13.04
CA ALA A 133 4.65 -0.11 13.69
C ALA A 133 3.92 -0.84 14.85
N HIS A 134 3.75 -2.16 14.73
CA HIS A 134 3.07 -2.99 15.73
C HIS A 134 4.00 -3.60 16.79
N SER A 135 5.31 -3.70 16.53
CA SER A 135 6.30 -4.22 17.49
C SER A 135 6.75 -3.20 18.52
N GLY A 136 6.36 -1.93 18.37
CA GLY A 136 6.70 -0.85 19.30
C GLY A 136 6.00 -0.93 20.67
N ILE A 137 4.99 -1.78 20.85
CA ILE A 137 4.18 -1.82 22.06
C ILE A 137 3.86 -3.31 22.32
N VAL A 138 4.46 -3.99 23.29
CA VAL A 138 4.46 -3.68 24.71
C VAL A 138 5.78 -4.17 25.34
N ALA A 139 6.57 -3.28 25.94
CA ALA A 139 7.81 -3.65 26.67
C ALA A 139 7.54 -4.42 27.98
N SER A 140 6.28 -4.43 28.42
CA SER A 140 5.69 -5.08 29.60
C SER A 140 4.17 -5.14 29.39
N ASP A 141 3.42 -6.02 30.07
CA ASP A 141 1.95 -6.01 29.97
C ASP A 141 1.38 -4.60 30.22
N PRO A 142 0.44 -4.11 29.37
CA PRO A 142 -0.08 -2.75 29.51
C PRO A 142 -0.99 -2.66 30.73
N ASP A 143 -1.00 -1.49 31.37
CA ASP A 143 -1.93 -1.18 32.45
C ASP A 143 -3.34 -1.00 31.88
N PHE A 144 -4.28 -1.86 32.28
CA PHE A 144 -5.68 -1.81 31.82
C PHE A 144 -6.51 -0.76 32.56
N SER A 145 -5.99 -0.15 33.62
CA SER A 145 -6.65 0.96 34.30
C SER A 145 -6.60 2.28 33.51
N GLU A 146 -5.94 2.30 32.35
CA GLU A 146 -5.90 3.41 31.40
C GLU A 146 -6.22 2.95 29.97
N PRO A 147 -6.66 3.85 29.07
CA PRO A 147 -6.82 3.52 27.66
C PRO A 147 -5.53 2.97 27.03
N LEU A 148 -5.67 1.84 26.33
CA LEU A 148 -4.56 1.11 25.74
C LEU A 148 -3.91 1.89 24.58
N ARG A 149 -2.60 2.08 24.65
CA ARG A 149 -1.81 2.58 23.51
C ARG A 149 -1.11 1.39 22.88
N LEU A 150 -1.62 0.92 21.74
CA LEU A 150 -1.12 -0.27 21.03
C LEU A 150 -0.56 0.02 19.64
N HIS A 151 -0.71 1.25 19.16
CA HIS A 151 -0.28 1.64 17.81
C HIS A 151 0.21 3.08 17.77
N ASP A 152 1.40 3.26 17.21
CA ASP A 152 1.99 4.55 16.86
C ASP A 152 2.28 4.57 15.36
N SER A 153 2.18 5.75 14.74
CA SER A 153 2.40 5.92 13.31
C SER A 153 3.01 7.29 12.99
N GLN A 154 3.17 7.60 11.72
CA GLN A 154 3.66 8.87 11.22
C GLN A 154 2.90 9.24 9.95
N VAL A 155 2.56 10.51 9.77
CA VAL A 155 1.86 10.98 8.57
C VAL A 155 2.78 10.81 7.36
N ARG A 156 2.46 9.87 6.48
CA ARG A 156 3.29 9.54 5.33
C ARG A 156 3.09 10.55 4.19
N PRO A 157 4.10 10.79 3.33
CA PRO A 157 3.97 11.73 2.21
C PRO A 157 2.82 11.39 1.23
N ASP A 158 2.50 10.11 1.06
CA ASP A 158 1.40 9.62 0.20
C ASP A 158 0.01 9.76 0.86
N TRP A 159 -0.05 10.26 2.09
CA TRP A 159 -1.30 10.53 2.80
C TRP A 159 -1.75 11.99 2.69
N LEU A 160 -0.96 12.82 2.04
CA LEU A 160 -1.21 14.25 2.00
C LEU A 160 -2.23 14.61 0.93
N ASP A 161 -3.13 15.52 1.28
CA ASP A 161 -3.96 16.23 0.34
C ASP A 161 -3.18 17.33 -0.39
N TYR A 162 -3.87 18.10 -1.23
CA TYR A 162 -3.26 19.23 -1.95
C TYR A 162 -2.80 20.38 -1.03
N ASN A 163 -3.23 20.41 0.24
CA ASN A 163 -2.83 21.40 1.24
C ASN A 163 -1.59 20.95 2.05
N GLY A 164 -1.16 19.70 1.90
CA GLY A 164 -0.06 19.13 2.67
C GLY A 164 -0.48 18.58 4.04
N HIS A 165 -1.78 18.40 4.28
CA HIS A 165 -2.33 17.79 5.49
C HIS A 165 -2.81 16.36 5.20
N MET A 166 -2.90 15.55 6.25
CA MET A 166 -3.43 14.20 6.11
C MET A 166 -4.87 14.21 5.56
N THR A 167 -5.14 13.54 4.43
CA THR A 167 -6.50 13.42 3.87
C THR A 167 -7.41 12.62 4.79
N GLU A 168 -8.70 12.95 4.78
CA GLU A 168 -9.73 12.44 5.70
C GLU A 168 -9.79 10.92 5.77
N SER A 169 -9.63 10.22 4.64
CA SER A 169 -9.70 8.75 4.59
C SER A 169 -8.54 8.08 5.36
N ARG A 170 -7.39 8.74 5.46
CA ARG A 170 -6.19 8.18 6.12
C ARG A 170 -6.34 8.18 7.64
N TYR A 171 -7.18 9.03 8.22
CA TYR A 171 -7.49 8.94 9.64
C TYR A 171 -8.18 7.61 9.97
N LEU A 172 -9.17 7.21 9.15
CA LEU A 172 -9.83 5.92 9.33
C LEU A 172 -8.89 4.75 9.08
N GLN A 173 -7.95 4.88 8.14
CA GLN A 173 -6.89 3.88 7.96
C GLN A 173 -6.08 3.68 9.25
N VAL A 174 -5.60 4.76 9.88
CA VAL A 174 -4.84 4.65 11.13
C VAL A 174 -5.69 4.05 12.27
N PHE A 175 -7.00 4.35 12.33
CA PHE A 175 -7.90 3.70 13.28
C PHE A 175 -8.15 2.22 12.97
N GLY A 176 -8.17 1.84 11.69
CA GLY A 176 -8.21 0.45 11.25
C GLY A 176 -6.94 -0.30 11.68
N ASP A 177 -5.77 0.26 11.41
CA ASP A 177 -4.48 -0.30 11.85
C ASP A 177 -4.43 -0.44 13.40
N THR A 178 -4.95 0.56 14.13
CA THR A 178 -5.06 0.51 15.60
C THR A 178 -6.03 -0.58 16.07
N THR A 179 -7.14 -0.78 15.35
CA THR A 179 -8.07 -1.88 15.61
C THR A 179 -7.38 -3.23 15.40
N ASP A 180 -6.60 -3.38 14.34
CA ASP A 180 -5.84 -4.62 14.08
C ASP A 180 -4.77 -4.86 15.15
N ALA A 181 -4.10 -3.81 15.64
CA ALA A 181 -3.19 -3.90 16.79
C ALA A 181 -3.92 -4.42 18.04
N PHE A 182 -5.11 -3.89 18.34
CA PHE A 182 -5.95 -4.37 19.44
C PHE A 182 -6.39 -5.83 19.24
N LEU A 183 -6.80 -6.21 18.04
CA LEU A 183 -7.19 -7.58 17.71
C LEU A 183 -6.03 -8.57 17.89
N ASN A 184 -4.84 -8.23 17.38
CA ASN A 184 -3.64 -9.04 17.60
C ASN A 184 -3.31 -9.15 19.11
N PHE A 185 -3.40 -8.04 19.85
CA PHE A 185 -3.16 -8.01 21.30
C PHE A 185 -4.12 -8.93 22.10
N ILE A 186 -5.40 -9.00 21.72
CA ILE A 186 -6.37 -9.88 22.39
C ILE A 186 -6.29 -11.34 21.96
N GLY A 187 -5.29 -11.71 21.13
CA GLY A 187 -5.03 -13.08 20.69
C GLY A 187 -5.64 -13.45 19.33
N MET A 188 -6.08 -12.47 18.54
CA MET A 188 -6.54 -12.69 17.17
C MET A 188 -5.38 -12.62 16.15
N ASP A 189 -4.33 -13.38 16.42
CA ASP A 189 -3.11 -13.43 15.60
C ASP A 189 -3.31 -14.15 14.24
N GLU A 190 -2.23 -14.32 13.48
CA GLU A 190 -2.28 -15.02 12.19
C GLU A 190 -2.76 -16.48 12.34
N ASN A 191 -2.41 -17.16 13.44
CA ASN A 191 -2.84 -18.54 13.70
C ASN A 191 -4.35 -18.61 13.98
N TYR A 192 -4.90 -17.61 14.67
CA TYR A 192 -6.33 -17.47 14.87
C TYR A 192 -7.06 -17.27 13.54
N ARG A 193 -6.56 -16.36 12.68
CA ARG A 193 -7.15 -16.08 11.36
C ARG A 193 -7.13 -17.29 10.44
N LYS A 194 -6.04 -18.09 10.44
CA LYS A 194 -5.92 -19.33 9.66
C LYS A 194 -6.96 -20.39 10.02
N GLN A 195 -7.58 -20.32 11.22
CA GLN A 195 -8.67 -21.22 11.61
C GLN A 195 -10.02 -20.87 10.96
N GLY A 196 -10.08 -19.81 10.14
CA GLY A 196 -11.30 -19.38 9.45
C GLY A 196 -12.20 -18.51 10.32
N PHE A 197 -11.59 -17.69 11.19
CA PHE A 197 -12.29 -16.72 12.03
C PHE A 197 -11.74 -15.32 11.77
N SER A 198 -12.63 -14.32 11.80
CA SER A 198 -12.26 -12.92 11.67
C SER A 198 -13.16 -12.01 12.52
N VAL A 199 -12.85 -10.72 12.56
CA VAL A 199 -13.69 -9.67 13.12
C VAL A 199 -13.92 -8.63 12.03
N TYR A 200 -15.17 -8.25 11.81
CA TYR A 200 -15.55 -7.22 10.85
C TYR A 200 -16.06 -5.98 11.58
N THR A 201 -15.62 -4.82 11.12
CA THR A 201 -16.21 -3.53 11.50
C THR A 201 -17.58 -3.41 10.82
N VAL A 202 -18.65 -3.31 11.60
CA VAL A 202 -20.03 -3.20 11.09
C VAL A 202 -20.57 -1.79 11.15
N GLU A 203 -20.00 -0.94 12.00
CA GLU A 203 -20.34 0.47 12.11
C GLU A 203 -19.13 1.27 12.56
N THR A 204 -18.97 2.48 12.00
CA THR A 204 -17.91 3.43 12.33
C THR A 204 -18.51 4.82 12.42
N HIS A 205 -18.16 5.55 13.48
CA HIS A 205 -18.35 6.99 13.57
C HIS A 205 -17.01 7.67 13.81
N ILE A 206 -16.61 8.57 12.91
CA ILE A 206 -15.33 9.29 12.97
C ILE A 206 -15.57 10.79 13.11
N ARG A 207 -14.76 11.45 13.93
CA ARG A 207 -14.71 12.91 14.07
C ARG A 207 -13.30 13.38 13.74
N HIS A 208 -13.19 14.31 12.80
CA HIS A 208 -11.94 15.02 12.52
C HIS A 208 -11.94 16.29 13.36
N VAL A 209 -10.94 16.42 14.24
CA VAL A 209 -10.87 17.51 15.24
C VAL A 209 -9.82 18.54 14.82
N CYS A 210 -8.61 18.09 14.54
CA CYS A 210 -7.49 18.93 14.11
C CYS A 210 -6.77 18.31 12.90
N GLU A 211 -6.31 19.18 12.00
CA GLU A 211 -5.43 18.79 10.90
C GLU A 211 -4.02 18.46 11.39
N VAL A 212 -3.30 17.64 10.63
CA VAL A 212 -1.92 17.26 10.93
C VAL A 212 -1.10 17.23 9.64
N ALA A 213 0.10 17.82 9.69
CA ALA A 213 0.99 17.96 8.55
C ALA A 213 1.79 16.67 8.27
N GLY A 214 2.29 16.57 7.04
CA GLY A 214 3.17 15.48 6.63
C GLY A 214 4.44 15.36 7.47
N GLY A 215 4.80 14.13 7.82
CA GLY A 215 5.98 13.82 8.64
C GLY A 215 5.74 13.91 10.14
N GLU A 216 4.60 14.42 10.61
CA GLU A 216 4.31 14.49 12.05
C GLU A 216 4.01 13.10 12.64
N PRO A 217 4.40 12.84 13.91
CA PRO A 217 4.12 11.59 14.59
C PRO A 217 2.66 11.49 15.03
N LEU A 218 2.12 10.28 15.03
CA LEU A 218 0.76 9.97 15.48
C LEU A 218 0.81 8.91 16.57
N SER A 219 -0.07 9.03 17.55
CA SER A 219 -0.30 7.96 18.53
C SER A 219 -1.79 7.81 18.80
N VAL A 220 -2.21 6.58 19.10
CA VAL A 220 -3.63 6.26 19.29
C VAL A 220 -3.87 5.52 20.59
N LYS A 221 -4.81 6.03 21.40
CA LYS A 221 -5.35 5.36 22.60
C LYS A 221 -6.63 4.64 22.25
N SER A 222 -6.87 3.49 22.88
CA SER A 222 -8.04 2.64 22.63
C SER A 222 -8.73 2.27 23.95
N GLN A 223 -10.04 2.47 24.01
CA GLN A 223 -10.86 2.09 25.16
C GLN A 223 -12.01 1.18 24.72
N LEU A 224 -12.03 -0.04 25.28
CA LEU A 224 -13.18 -0.93 25.18
C LEU A 224 -14.38 -0.31 25.91
N LEU A 225 -15.51 -0.15 25.23
CA LEU A 225 -16.76 0.40 25.79
C LEU A 225 -17.81 -0.67 26.12
N GLY A 226 -17.56 -1.91 25.74
CA GLY A 226 -18.40 -3.05 26.07
C GLY A 226 -18.29 -4.17 25.05
N PHE A 227 -18.73 -5.36 25.43
CA PHE A 227 -18.76 -6.53 24.55
C PHE A 227 -19.87 -7.50 24.95
N ASP A 228 -20.25 -8.38 24.04
CA ASP A 228 -21.18 -9.49 24.28
C ASP A 228 -20.60 -10.81 23.74
N GLU A 229 -21.45 -11.81 23.50
CA GLU A 229 -21.03 -13.12 23.00
C GLU A 229 -20.22 -13.07 21.68
N LYS A 230 -20.42 -12.04 20.83
CA LYS A 230 -19.85 -11.98 19.46
C LYS A 230 -19.53 -10.57 18.95
N ARG A 231 -19.87 -9.53 19.71
CA ARG A 231 -19.59 -8.13 19.35
C ARG A 231 -18.79 -7.43 20.43
N PHE A 232 -18.02 -6.44 20.03
CA PHE A 232 -17.46 -5.47 20.96
C PHE A 232 -17.48 -4.07 20.37
N ARG A 233 -17.56 -3.08 21.25
CA ARG A 233 -17.58 -1.66 20.93
C ARG A 233 -16.30 -1.04 21.48
N ILE A 234 -15.57 -0.34 20.65
CA ILE A 234 -14.29 0.27 21.01
C ILE A 234 -14.23 1.71 20.50
N VAL A 235 -13.58 2.59 21.26
CA VAL A 235 -13.24 3.94 20.81
C VAL A 235 -11.74 4.09 20.71
N HIS A 236 -11.33 4.90 19.74
CA HIS A 236 -9.96 5.29 19.48
C HIS A 236 -9.84 6.81 19.52
N GLU A 237 -8.79 7.30 20.16
CA GLU A 237 -8.42 8.72 20.19
C GLU A 237 -7.01 8.88 19.64
N MET A 238 -6.91 9.55 18.48
CA MET A 238 -5.64 9.86 17.84
C MET A 238 -5.17 11.24 18.33
N PHE A 239 -3.93 11.32 18.79
CA PHE A 239 -3.33 12.55 19.28
C PHE A 239 -1.93 12.76 18.69
N HIS A 240 -1.52 14.03 18.62
CA HIS A 240 -0.20 14.44 18.16
C HIS A 240 0.78 14.48 19.35
N PRO A 241 1.71 13.51 19.50
CA PRO A 241 2.48 13.32 20.73
C PRO A 241 3.27 14.56 21.21
N PRO A 242 3.93 15.37 20.34
CA PRO A 242 4.61 16.59 20.75
C PRO A 242 3.71 17.65 21.40
N SER A 243 2.49 17.82 20.87
CA SER A 243 1.55 18.86 21.35
C SER A 243 0.57 18.37 22.41
N GLY A 244 0.22 17.08 22.38
CA GLY A 244 -0.90 16.52 23.14
C GLY A 244 -2.28 16.76 22.51
N ASP A 245 -2.37 17.46 21.37
CA ASP A 245 -3.65 17.78 20.73
C ASP A 245 -4.35 16.53 20.18
N VAL A 246 -5.67 16.43 20.40
CA VAL A 246 -6.51 15.41 19.79
C VAL A 246 -6.75 15.77 18.33
N LEU A 247 -6.33 14.88 17.44
CA LEU A 247 -6.42 15.05 15.99
C LEU A 247 -7.75 14.50 15.46
N ALA A 248 -8.14 13.32 15.92
CA ALA A 248 -9.38 12.68 15.53
C ALA A 248 -9.83 11.65 16.56
N THR A 249 -11.11 11.28 16.51
CA THR A 249 -11.68 10.20 17.32
C THR A 249 -12.48 9.26 16.44
N ALA A 250 -12.45 7.96 16.71
CA ALA A 250 -13.31 6.99 16.04
C ALA A 250 -13.98 6.05 17.04
N GLU A 251 -15.23 5.72 16.79
CA GLU A 251 -15.97 4.68 17.50
C GLU A 251 -16.32 3.56 16.52
N HIS A 252 -15.96 2.34 16.86
CA HIS A 252 -16.21 1.15 16.05
C HIS A 252 -17.13 0.17 16.77
N MET A 253 -18.09 -0.39 16.04
CA MET A 253 -18.79 -1.61 16.40
C MET A 253 -18.19 -2.76 15.60
N LEU A 254 -17.73 -3.80 16.29
CA LEU A 254 -17.05 -4.94 15.71
C LEU A 254 -17.82 -6.23 15.95
N LEU A 255 -17.80 -7.13 14.96
CA LEU A 255 -18.54 -8.38 14.94
C LEU A 255 -17.62 -9.55 14.58
N HIS A 256 -17.56 -10.55 15.45
CA HIS A 256 -16.81 -11.78 15.18
C HIS A 256 -17.56 -12.69 14.21
N VAL A 257 -16.83 -13.22 13.23
CA VAL A 257 -17.37 -13.99 12.11
C VAL A 257 -16.56 -15.27 11.85
N ASN A 258 -17.26 -16.32 11.43
CA ASN A 258 -16.65 -17.50 10.83
C ASN A 258 -16.60 -17.27 9.31
N THR A 259 -15.41 -17.10 8.76
CA THR A 259 -15.20 -16.75 7.35
C THR A 259 -15.56 -17.90 6.42
N ASN A 260 -15.36 -19.14 6.85
CA ASN A 260 -15.75 -20.33 6.09
C ASN A 260 -17.29 -20.44 5.92
N LYS A 261 -18.05 -19.93 6.89
CA LYS A 261 -19.53 -19.94 6.86
C LYS A 261 -20.15 -18.60 6.44
N GLY A 262 -19.35 -17.53 6.35
CA GLY A 262 -19.81 -16.17 6.06
C GLY A 262 -20.84 -15.65 7.06
N LYS A 263 -20.72 -16.01 8.35
CA LYS A 263 -21.73 -15.66 9.38
C LYS A 263 -21.09 -15.28 10.71
N ALA A 264 -21.77 -14.42 11.45
CA ALA A 264 -21.43 -14.09 12.82
C ALA A 264 -21.39 -15.34 13.71
N CYS A 265 -20.42 -15.40 14.63
CA CYS A 265 -20.31 -16.48 15.62
C CYS A 265 -19.74 -15.97 16.94
N PRO A 266 -20.02 -16.66 18.07
CA PRO A 266 -19.44 -16.31 19.35
C PRO A 266 -17.91 -16.23 19.32
N PHE A 267 -17.33 -15.39 20.16
CA PHE A 267 -15.88 -15.33 20.35
C PHE A 267 -15.32 -16.69 20.78
N GLY A 268 -14.11 -17.01 20.33
CA GLY A 268 -13.34 -18.10 20.92
C GLY A 268 -12.98 -17.78 22.37
N LYS A 269 -12.72 -18.83 23.17
CA LYS A 269 -12.39 -18.70 24.60
C LYS A 269 -11.28 -17.68 24.88
N ILE A 270 -10.19 -17.72 24.10
CA ILE A 270 -9.04 -16.82 24.25
C ILE A 270 -9.43 -15.35 24.11
N LEU A 271 -10.13 -14.98 23.03
CA LEU A 271 -10.56 -13.60 22.80
C LEU A 271 -11.55 -13.15 23.87
N TYR A 272 -12.52 -14.01 24.22
CA TYR A 272 -13.53 -13.67 25.21
C TYR A 272 -12.91 -13.41 26.59
N GLU A 273 -12.00 -14.28 27.05
CA GLU A 273 -11.33 -14.12 28.33
C GLU A 273 -10.46 -12.85 28.36
N LYS A 274 -9.77 -12.54 27.26
CA LYS A 274 -8.93 -11.33 27.18
C LYS A 274 -9.76 -10.04 27.12
N LEU A 275 -10.88 -10.04 26.39
CA LEU A 275 -11.85 -8.93 26.40
C LEU A 275 -12.45 -8.73 27.79
N ALA A 276 -12.78 -9.81 28.50
CA ALA A 276 -13.31 -9.74 29.87
C ALA A 276 -12.28 -9.17 30.85
N GLU A 277 -11.01 -9.54 30.71
CA GLU A 277 -9.91 -9.00 31.52
C GLU A 277 -9.77 -7.48 31.34
N ILE A 278 -9.73 -7.00 30.09
CA ILE A 278 -9.66 -5.56 29.76
C ILE A 278 -10.92 -4.83 30.26
N TRP A 279 -12.09 -5.43 30.05
CA TRP A 279 -13.37 -4.83 30.45
C TRP A 279 -13.48 -4.63 31.97
N ASN A 280 -12.88 -5.51 32.77
CA ASN A 280 -12.92 -5.40 34.24
C ASN A 280 -12.40 -4.06 34.74
N GLU A 281 -11.39 -3.51 34.06
CA GLU A 281 -10.82 -2.19 34.35
C GLU A 281 -11.49 -1.08 33.54
N HIS A 282 -11.68 -1.28 32.23
CA HIS A 282 -12.21 -0.25 31.33
C HIS A 282 -13.66 0.17 31.64
N GLN A 283 -14.46 -0.68 32.26
CA GLN A 283 -15.81 -0.32 32.70
C GLN A 283 -15.80 0.74 33.81
N ASN A 284 -14.66 0.94 34.49
CA ASN A 284 -14.48 1.96 35.53
C ASN A 284 -13.93 3.29 34.97
N LEU A 285 -13.52 3.32 33.71
CA LEU A 285 -13.06 4.52 33.04
C LEU A 285 -14.25 5.40 32.64
N ASP A 286 -14.03 6.72 32.63
CA ASP A 286 -15.01 7.64 32.06
C ASP A 286 -15.24 7.32 30.58
N ILE A 287 -16.51 7.29 30.18
CA ILE A 287 -16.88 7.14 28.77
C ILE A 287 -16.62 8.48 28.09
N PRO A 288 -15.84 8.54 26.99
CA PRO A 288 -15.59 9.79 26.29
C PRO A 288 -16.89 10.47 25.85
N ASP A 289 -16.95 11.79 25.95
CA ASP A 289 -18.16 12.60 25.73
C ASP A 289 -18.75 12.45 24.30
N TYR A 290 -17.90 12.10 23.34
CA TYR A 290 -18.23 11.85 21.95
C TYR A 290 -18.79 10.45 21.67
N ALA A 291 -18.62 9.49 22.57
CA ALA A 291 -19.07 8.12 22.35
C ALA A 291 -20.60 8.04 22.29
N GLY A 292 -21.13 7.42 21.24
CA GLY A 292 -22.56 7.23 20.98
C GLY A 292 -23.27 8.49 20.52
N LYS A 293 -22.52 9.55 20.20
CA LYS A 293 -23.08 10.78 19.63
C LYS A 293 -23.16 10.65 18.11
N GLY A 294 -24.36 10.90 17.56
CA GLY A 294 -24.51 11.08 16.12
C GLY A 294 -24.10 12.48 15.66
N PHE A 295 -24.25 12.75 14.37
CA PHE A 295 -24.02 14.08 13.82
C PHE A 295 -24.90 15.13 14.48
N GLN A 296 -24.33 16.31 14.69
CA GLN A 296 -25.09 17.45 15.18
C GLN A 296 -26.17 17.84 14.18
N GLU A 297 -27.42 17.97 14.66
CA GLU A 297 -28.52 18.47 13.84
C GLU A 297 -28.27 19.93 13.46
N LEU A 298 -28.33 20.22 12.16
CA LEU A 298 -28.27 21.58 11.64
C LEU A 298 -29.65 22.24 11.82
N ASN A 299 -29.69 23.40 12.49
CA ASN A 299 -30.91 24.21 12.72
C ASN A 299 -31.94 23.63 13.72
N LYS A 300 -31.52 23.22 14.93
CA LYS A 300 -32.47 23.15 16.05
C LYS A 300 -32.96 24.55 16.40
N LYS A 301 -34.24 24.81 16.15
CA LYS A 301 -34.96 25.97 16.72
C LYS A 301 -35.08 25.85 18.22
#